data_AF-A0A8D8A476-F1
#
_entry.id   AF-A0A8D8A476-F1
#
_cell.length_a   1.000
_cell.length_b   1.000
_cell.length_c   1.000
_cell.angle_alpha   90.00
_cell.angle_beta   90.00
_cell.angle_gamma   90.00
#
_symmetry.space_group_name_H-M   'P 1'
#
loop_
_entity.id
_entity.type
_entity.pdbx_description
1 polymer ?
#
loop_
_entity_poly.entity_id
_entity_poly.type
_entity_poly.pdbx_seq_one_letter_code
_entity_poly.pdbx_strand_id
1 'polypeptide(L)'
;FETCYEPTNSPEFQANIKKCIGLFEDSTRLVTLCGLFSSNEGFEEVATENLRYFLLPFFLGQLTLKLCNAERRELVEVAEVYYNDFLRRCEDYKLCDKPAALLVVDNGQSSGDKIQELARMAQDRNAKLKKYQEKKE
;
A
#
# COMPACT_ATOMS: atom_id res chain seq x y z
N PHE A 1 -16.56 1.65 1.58
CA PHE A 1 -16.69 0.54 0.60
C PHE A 1 -17.80 -0.37 1.10
N GLU A 2 -18.93 -0.42 0.40
CA GLU A 2 -20.06 -1.29 0.74
C GLU A 2 -19.61 -2.75 0.90
N THR A 3 -20.20 -3.44 1.87
CA THR A 3 -20.10 -4.89 2.00
C THR A 3 -20.75 -5.55 0.78
N CYS A 4 -19.93 -6.03 -0.14
CA CYS A 4 -20.38 -6.93 -1.20
C CYS A 4 -20.83 -8.24 -0.56
N TYR A 5 -22.09 -8.62 -0.78
CA TYR A 5 -22.66 -9.87 -0.26
C TYR A 5 -22.26 -11.10 -1.09
N GLU A 6 -21.64 -10.90 -2.24
CA GLU A 6 -21.17 -12.00 -3.08
C GLU A 6 -19.82 -12.57 -2.58
N PRO A 7 -19.61 -13.89 -2.74
CA PRO A 7 -18.32 -14.51 -2.48
C PRO A 7 -17.22 -13.84 -3.31
N THR A 8 -16.07 -13.57 -2.70
CA THR A 8 -14.94 -12.93 -3.39
C THR A 8 -14.39 -13.78 -4.54
N ASN A 9 -14.65 -15.08 -4.57
CA ASN A 9 -14.26 -15.97 -5.67
C ASN A 9 -15.35 -16.12 -6.75
N SER A 10 -16.46 -15.38 -6.67
CA SER A 10 -17.51 -15.41 -7.70
C SER A 10 -16.93 -14.93 -9.04
N PRO A 11 -17.35 -15.51 -10.18
CA PRO A 11 -16.87 -15.09 -11.50
C PRO A 11 -17.13 -13.60 -11.77
N GLU A 12 -18.29 -13.09 -11.34
CA GLU A 12 -18.67 -11.68 -11.50
C GLU A 12 -17.78 -10.75 -10.67
N PHE A 13 -17.57 -11.07 -9.39
CA PHE A 13 -16.66 -10.31 -8.54
C PHE A 13 -15.24 -10.32 -9.12
N GLN A 14 -14.72 -11.47 -9.53
CA GLN A 14 -13.39 -11.58 -10.13
C GLN A 14 -13.26 -10.82 -11.45
N ALA A 15 -14.31 -10.83 -12.30
CA ALA A 15 -14.34 -10.03 -13.52
C ALA A 15 -14.31 -8.52 -13.22
N ASN A 16 -15.06 -8.08 -12.21
CA ASN A 16 -15.05 -6.69 -11.75
C ASN A 16 -13.70 -6.27 -11.20
N ILE A 17 -13.03 -7.13 -10.40
CA ILE A 17 -11.67 -6.87 -9.91
C ILE A 17 -10.69 -6.71 -11.08
N LYS A 18 -10.70 -7.62 -12.06
CA LYS A 18 -9.83 -7.53 -13.24
C LYS A 18 -10.07 -6.27 -14.05
N LYS A 19 -11.33 -5.91 -14.27
CA LYS A 19 -11.72 -4.67 -14.95
C LYS A 19 -11.19 -3.44 -14.20
N CYS A 20 -11.37 -3.40 -12.88
CA CYS A 20 -10.85 -2.32 -12.04
C CYS A 20 -9.33 -2.21 -12.11
N ILE A 21 -8.60 -3.34 -12.05
CA ILE A 21 -7.14 -3.35 -12.19
C ILE A 21 -6.73 -2.70 -13.52
N GLY A 22 -7.32 -3.13 -14.65
CA GLY A 22 -7.01 -2.55 -15.96
C GLY A 22 -7.28 -1.04 -16.03
N LEU A 23 -8.37 -0.55 -15.45
CA LEU A 23 -8.66 0.89 -15.39
C LEU A 23 -7.63 1.67 -14.56
N PHE A 24 -7.13 1.09 -13.46
CA PHE A 24 -6.10 1.70 -12.63
C PHE A 24 -4.72 1.69 -13.31
N GLU A 25 -4.38 0.63 -14.05
CA GLU A 25 -3.17 0.54 -14.87
C GLU A 25 -3.18 1.59 -15.99
N ASP A 26 -4.29 1.71 -16.71
CA ASP A 26 -4.47 2.76 -17.72
C ASP A 26 -4.39 4.16 -17.13
N SER A 27 -5.01 4.38 -15.96
CA SER A 27 -4.91 5.65 -15.24
C SER A 27 -3.47 5.98 -14.86
N THR A 28 -2.71 4.97 -14.42
CA THR A 28 -1.29 5.12 -14.07
C THR A 28 -0.47 5.55 -15.29
N ARG A 29 -0.70 4.90 -16.45
CA ARG A 29 -0.07 5.30 -17.72
C ARG A 29 -0.41 6.73 -18.12
N LEU A 30 -1.67 7.14 -17.99
CA LEU A 30 -2.10 8.51 -18.31
C LEU A 30 -1.44 9.53 -17.37
N VAL A 31 -1.36 9.25 -16.08
CA VAL A 31 -0.67 10.09 -15.09
C VAL A 31 0.80 10.29 -15.44
N THR A 32 1.48 9.20 -15.85
CA THR A 32 2.87 9.27 -16.32
C THR A 32 2.99 10.11 -17.60
N LEU A 33 2.11 9.90 -18.58
CA LEU A 33 2.13 10.64 -19.85
C LEU A 33 1.86 12.14 -19.66
N CYS A 34 0.98 12.50 -18.74
CA CYS A 34 0.68 13.88 -18.40
C CYS A 34 1.78 14.53 -17.53
N GLY A 35 2.76 13.76 -17.04
CA GLY A 35 3.84 14.28 -16.21
C GLY A 35 3.33 14.89 -14.89
N LEU A 36 2.27 14.33 -14.30
CA LEU A 36 1.65 14.94 -13.10
C LEU A 36 2.53 14.85 -11.84
N PHE A 37 3.56 14.00 -11.87
CA PHE A 37 4.47 13.78 -10.77
C PHE A 37 5.93 13.82 -11.24
N SER A 38 6.79 14.42 -10.42
CA SER A 38 8.23 14.57 -10.54
C SER A 38 8.87 14.31 -9.18
N SER A 39 9.98 13.58 -9.15
CA SER A 39 10.68 13.21 -7.91
C SER A 39 11.33 14.38 -7.16
N ASN A 40 11.30 15.59 -7.73
CA ASN A 40 11.99 16.77 -7.18
C ASN A 40 11.02 17.83 -6.62
N GLU A 41 9.73 17.54 -6.53
CA GLU A 41 8.68 18.48 -6.11
C GLU A 41 8.12 18.11 -4.72
N GLY A 42 7.70 19.11 -3.95
CA GLY A 42 6.91 18.90 -2.73
C GLY A 42 5.44 18.62 -3.04
N PHE A 43 4.69 18.01 -2.12
CA PHE A 43 3.25 17.77 -2.34
C PHE A 43 2.44 19.06 -2.52
N GLU A 44 2.95 20.17 -1.99
CA GLU A 44 2.37 21.52 -2.08
C GLU A 44 2.37 22.06 -3.51
N GLU A 45 3.24 21.53 -4.37
CA GLU A 45 3.36 21.88 -5.79
C GLU A 45 2.38 21.09 -6.67
N VAL A 46 1.72 20.06 -6.10
CA VAL A 46 0.73 19.24 -6.80
C VAL A 46 -0.65 19.87 -6.67
N ALA A 47 -1.32 20.08 -7.80
CA ALA A 47 -2.71 20.55 -7.80
C ALA A 47 -3.61 19.61 -6.98
N THR A 48 -4.49 20.18 -6.15
CA THR A 48 -5.36 19.42 -5.22
C THR A 48 -6.16 18.32 -5.92
N GLU A 49 -6.59 18.54 -7.15
CA GLU A 49 -7.33 17.56 -7.96
C GLU A 49 -6.49 16.35 -8.42
N ASN A 50 -5.16 16.49 -8.42
CA ASN A 50 -4.21 15.46 -8.82
C ASN A 50 -3.75 14.62 -7.63
N LEU A 51 -3.97 15.06 -6.38
CA LEU A 51 -3.57 14.34 -5.17
C LEU A 51 -4.16 12.92 -5.10
N ARG A 52 -5.36 12.71 -5.64
CA ARG A 52 -5.99 11.38 -5.71
C ARG A 52 -5.14 10.34 -6.47
N TYR A 53 -4.32 10.77 -7.42
CA TYR A 53 -3.49 9.87 -8.21
C TYR A 53 -2.28 9.32 -7.42
N PHE A 54 -1.97 9.88 -6.24
CA PHE A 54 -1.06 9.23 -5.28
C PHE A 54 -1.54 7.83 -4.88
N LEU A 55 -2.86 7.59 -4.86
CA LEU A 55 -3.43 6.33 -4.38
C LEU A 55 -3.48 5.22 -5.43
N LEU A 56 -3.12 5.49 -6.69
CA LEU A 56 -3.18 4.49 -7.77
C LEU A 56 -2.46 3.17 -7.43
N PRO A 57 -1.16 3.17 -7.06
CA PRO A 57 -0.49 1.93 -6.71
C PRO A 57 -1.00 1.32 -5.40
N PHE A 58 -1.42 2.11 -4.41
CA PHE A 58 -2.06 1.57 -3.21
C PHE A 58 -3.30 0.72 -3.56
N PHE A 59 -4.17 1.24 -4.43
CA PHE A 59 -5.36 0.51 -4.86
C PHE A 59 -5.03 -0.66 -5.78
N LEU A 60 -4.01 -0.57 -6.64
CA LEU A 60 -3.54 -1.70 -7.44
C LEU A 60 -3.05 -2.85 -6.55
N GLY A 61 -2.28 -2.57 -5.50
CA GLY A 61 -1.90 -3.57 -4.51
C GLY A 61 -3.11 -4.19 -3.81
N GLN A 62 -4.07 -3.37 -3.38
CA GLN A 62 -5.29 -3.83 -2.71
C GLN A 62 -6.18 -4.69 -3.62
N LEU A 63 -6.33 -4.31 -4.90
CA LEU A 63 -7.12 -5.05 -5.88
C LEU A 63 -6.44 -6.37 -6.28
N THR A 64 -5.10 -6.37 -6.41
CA THR A 64 -4.31 -7.58 -6.68
C THR A 64 -4.55 -8.65 -5.60
N LEU A 65 -4.57 -8.25 -4.33
CA LEU A 65 -4.85 -9.16 -3.20
C LEU A 65 -6.30 -9.71 -3.17
N LYS A 66 -7.19 -9.19 -4.01
CA LYS A 66 -8.57 -9.69 -4.16
C LYS A 66 -8.71 -10.73 -5.28
N LEU A 67 -7.67 -10.96 -6.07
CA LEU A 67 -7.68 -11.98 -7.11
C LEU A 67 -7.65 -13.40 -6.50
N CYS A 68 -8.34 -14.34 -7.14
CA CYS A 68 -8.39 -15.75 -6.73
C CYS A 68 -7.98 -16.70 -7.87
N ASN A 69 -7.32 -16.20 -8.91
CA ASN A 69 -7.02 -16.93 -10.15
C ASN A 69 -5.52 -17.25 -10.33
N ALA A 70 -4.68 -17.00 -9.33
CA ALA A 70 -3.24 -17.22 -9.37
C ALA A 70 -2.73 -17.68 -7.99
N GLU A 71 -1.48 -18.14 -7.95
CA GLU A 71 -0.86 -18.58 -6.70
C GLU A 71 -0.79 -17.42 -5.69
N ARG A 72 -1.12 -17.73 -4.43
CA ARG A 72 -1.21 -16.71 -3.39
C ARG A 72 0.10 -15.92 -3.25
N ARG A 73 1.23 -16.61 -3.41
CA ARG A 73 2.58 -16.02 -3.34
C ARG A 73 2.81 -14.97 -4.42
N GLU A 74 2.51 -15.28 -5.67
CA GLU A 74 2.66 -14.34 -6.80
C GLU A 74 1.82 -13.08 -6.57
N LEU A 75 0.58 -13.25 -6.09
CA LEU A 75 -0.28 -12.12 -5.75
C LEU A 75 0.26 -11.26 -4.60
N VAL A 76 0.94 -11.85 -3.60
CA VAL A 76 1.63 -11.08 -2.55
C VAL A 76 2.78 -10.29 -3.15
N GLU A 77 3.65 -10.93 -3.92
CA GLU A 77 4.85 -10.32 -4.49
C GLU A 77 4.49 -9.13 -5.39
N VAL A 78 3.46 -9.26 -6.23
CA VAL A 78 2.96 -8.15 -7.06
C VAL A 78 2.36 -7.03 -6.20
N ALA A 79 1.55 -7.37 -5.18
CA ALA A 79 0.97 -6.36 -4.30
C ALA A 79 2.05 -5.61 -3.50
N GLU A 80 3.11 -6.28 -3.08
CA GLU A 80 4.26 -5.69 -2.40
C GLU A 80 4.98 -4.66 -3.27
N VAL A 81 5.17 -4.94 -4.56
CA VAL A 81 5.74 -3.96 -5.51
C VAL A 81 4.88 -2.69 -5.55
N TYR A 82 3.56 -2.84 -5.67
CA TYR A 82 2.64 -1.71 -5.68
C TYR A 82 2.64 -0.92 -4.35
N TYR A 83 2.69 -1.60 -3.21
CA TYR A 83 2.75 -0.90 -1.92
C TYR A 83 4.08 -0.17 -1.72
N ASN A 84 5.20 -0.75 -2.16
CA ASN A 84 6.50 -0.08 -2.11
C ASN A 84 6.53 1.16 -3.02
N ASP A 85 5.92 1.10 -4.21
CA ASP A 85 5.79 2.26 -5.09
C ASP A 85 4.95 3.38 -4.46
N PHE A 86 3.84 3.03 -3.80
CA PHE A 86 3.04 3.99 -3.03
C PHE A 86 3.86 4.65 -1.91
N LEU A 87 4.56 3.86 -1.09
CA LEU A 87 5.33 4.36 0.05
C LEU A 87 6.50 5.23 -0.41
N ARG A 88 7.22 4.82 -1.44
CA ARG A 88 8.32 5.59 -2.02
C ARG A 88 7.84 6.95 -2.52
N ARG A 89 6.70 6.99 -3.20
CA ARG A 89 6.14 8.26 -3.69
C ARG A 89 5.64 9.15 -2.56
N CYS A 90 5.14 8.59 -1.46
CA CYS A 90 4.86 9.37 -0.25
C CYS A 90 6.13 9.94 0.38
N GLU A 91 7.25 9.21 0.33
CA GLU A 91 8.55 9.70 0.79
C GLU A 91 9.09 10.82 -0.12
N ASP A 92 9.10 10.61 -1.44
CA ASP A 92 9.60 11.58 -2.42
C ASP A 92 8.89 12.94 -2.28
N TYR A 93 7.58 12.90 -2.00
CA TYR A 93 6.73 14.09 -1.84
C TYR A 93 6.58 14.58 -0.39
N LYS A 94 7.28 13.97 0.57
CA LYS A 94 7.25 14.33 2.00
C LYS A 94 5.85 14.29 2.63
N LEU A 95 5.01 13.35 2.17
CA LEU A 95 3.65 13.13 2.68
C LEU A 95 3.64 12.39 4.03
N CYS A 96 4.72 11.70 4.37
CA CYS A 96 4.89 11.07 5.67
C CYS A 96 6.34 11.17 6.12
N ASP A 97 6.53 11.37 7.43
CA ASP A 97 7.84 11.12 8.04
C ASP A 97 8.22 9.66 7.84
N LYS A 98 9.52 9.40 7.57
CA LYS A 98 10.03 8.05 7.36
C LYS A 98 9.46 7.08 8.40
N PRO A 99 8.66 6.08 8.01
CA PRO A 99 8.27 5.06 8.96
C PRO A 99 9.55 4.32 9.37
N ALA A 100 9.82 4.27 10.67
CA ALA A 100 11.00 3.61 11.26
C ALA A 100 11.18 2.14 10.79
N ALA A 101 10.15 1.52 10.21
CA ALA A 101 10.16 0.16 9.68
C ALA A 101 10.99 -0.02 8.39
N LEU A 102 11.21 1.02 7.58
CA LEU A 102 12.07 0.91 6.40
C LEU A 102 13.57 0.83 6.76
N LEU A 103 13.92 1.02 8.03
CA LEU A 103 15.29 0.85 8.55
C LEU A 103 15.64 -0.61 8.89
N VAL A 104 14.72 -1.55 8.74
CA VAL A 104 14.97 -2.97 9.06
C VAL A 104 15.32 -3.75 7.80
N VAL A 105 16.39 -3.34 7.13
CA VAL A 105 17.16 -4.22 6.24
C VAL A 105 18.63 -4.04 6.57
N ASP A 106 19.05 -4.47 7.76
CA ASP A 106 20.44 -4.84 7.97
C ASP A 106 20.53 -6.10 8.83
N ASN A 107 21.31 -7.05 8.33
CA ASN A 107 21.54 -8.37 8.88
C ASN A 107 22.39 -8.28 10.16
N GLY A 108 22.00 -8.96 11.23
CA GLY A 108 22.93 -9.15 12.35
C GLY A 108 22.31 -9.80 13.58
N GLN A 109 22.61 -11.08 13.78
CA GLN A 109 22.34 -11.84 15.00
C GLN A 109 22.88 -11.12 16.26
N SER A 110 22.19 -11.19 17.41
CA SER A 110 22.77 -11.81 18.62
C SER A 110 21.77 -11.89 19.78
N SER A 111 21.93 -12.97 20.54
CA SER A 111 21.06 -13.47 21.60
C SER A 111 21.06 -12.58 22.86
N GLY A 112 19.99 -11.79 23.08
CA GLY A 112 19.79 -11.00 24.33
C GLY A 112 18.33 -10.84 24.78
N ASP A 113 17.39 -11.56 24.16
CA ASP A 113 16.22 -10.85 23.65
C ASP A 113 14.90 -10.99 24.43
N LYS A 114 14.79 -11.62 25.61
CA LYS A 114 13.43 -11.79 26.22
C LYS A 114 12.76 -10.47 26.61
N ILE A 115 13.51 -9.51 27.14
CA ILE A 115 12.99 -8.20 27.54
C ILE A 115 12.78 -7.30 26.31
N GLN A 116 13.67 -7.36 25.34
CA GLN A 116 13.53 -6.66 24.06
C GLN A 116 12.36 -7.23 23.24
N GLU A 117 12.14 -8.54 23.27
CA GLU A 117 11.02 -9.23 22.65
C GLU A 117 9.69 -8.86 23.34
N LEU A 118 9.64 -8.82 24.67
CA LEU A 118 8.48 -8.31 25.42
C LEU A 118 8.20 -6.82 25.10
N ALA A 119 9.24 -6.00 24.97
CA ALA A 119 9.10 -4.60 24.58
C ALA A 119 8.60 -4.47 23.14
N ARG A 120 9.10 -5.28 22.20
CA ARG A 120 8.63 -5.36 20.82
C ARG A 120 7.17 -5.79 20.76
N MET A 121 6.79 -6.81 21.52
CA MET A 121 5.39 -7.28 21.61
C MET A 121 4.46 -6.21 22.18
N ALA A 122 4.92 -5.42 23.16
CA ALA A 122 4.15 -4.29 23.71
C ALA A 122 4.01 -3.15 22.69
N GLN A 123 5.08 -2.83 21.95
CA GLN A 123 5.06 -1.85 20.87
C GLN A 123 4.14 -2.28 19.73
N ASP A 124 4.20 -3.55 19.29
CA ASP A 124 3.32 -4.11 18.26
C ASP A 124 1.85 -4.05 18.68
N ARG A 125 1.55 -4.34 19.96
CA ARG A 125 0.19 -4.23 20.49
C ARG A 125 -0.30 -2.79 20.46
N ASN A 126 0.51 -1.85 20.94
CA ASN A 126 0.15 -0.43 20.97
C ASN A 126 -0.01 0.15 19.57
N ALA A 127 0.84 -0.25 18.62
CA ALA A 127 0.74 0.14 17.22
C ALA A 127 -0.55 -0.40 16.57
N LYS A 128 -0.96 -1.64 16.88
CA LYS A 128 -2.24 -2.20 16.41
C LYS A 128 -3.44 -1.45 16.99
N LEU A 129 -3.40 -1.12 18.28
CA LEU A 129 -4.46 -0.35 18.94
C LEU A 129 -4.59 1.05 18.33
N LYS A 130 -3.47 1.74 18.13
CA LYS A 130 -3.43 3.07 17.52
C LYS A 130 -3.95 3.04 16.08
N LYS A 131 -3.49 2.10 15.25
CA LYS A 131 -4.00 1.90 13.88
C LYS A 131 -5.51 1.60 13.84
N TYR A 132 -6.04 0.89 14.84
CA TYR A 132 -7.47 0.61 14.92
C TYR A 132 -8.28 1.86 15.31
N GLN A 133 -7.76 2.72 16.18
CA GLN A 133 -8.36 4.00 16.53
C GLN A 133 -8.34 4.96 15.34
N GLU A 134 -7.19 5.14 14.70
CA GLU A 134 -7.01 6.00 13.51
C GLU A 134 -7.87 5.55 12.32
N LYS A 135 -8.16 4.25 12.17
CA LYS A 135 -9.04 3.72 11.10
C LYS A 135 -10.54 3.90 11.40
N LYS A 136 -10.90 4.20 12.65
CA LYS A 136 -12.30 4.38 13.09
C LYS A 136 -12.77 5.84 12.98
N GLU A 137 -11.83 6.80 13.03
CA GLU A 137 -12.06 8.21 12.71
C GLU A 137 -12.12 8.43 11.19
#